data_AF-A0A2D7FMT0-F1
#
_entry.id   AF-A0A2D7FMT0-F1
#
_cell.length_a   1.000
_cell.length_b   1.000
_cell.length_c   1.000
_cell.angle_alpha   90.00
_cell.angle_beta   90.00
_cell.angle_gamma   90.00
#
_symmetry.space_group_name_H-M   'P 1'
#
loop_
_entity.id
_entity.type
_entity.pdbx_description
1 polymer ?
#
loop_
_entity_poly.entity_id
_entity_poly.type
_entity_poly.pdbx_seq_one_letter_code
_entity_poly.pdbx_strand_id
1 'polypeptide(L)'
;MDGKKLYDIVLKGGRVIDPAQSIEGICDVGIKDGKIAAVKTDLKGSKKNIDVRGKLVLPGLIDSHAHVFQHVSGRFGLDPDMAGVRSGVTTLVDQGGPSCMTFPAFRKYIVEPSASRVLAFISIYVVGGLEGHYYPYLYAPEGVDVKATVRAARENADLVRGIKSHAEIGGFERWGLDVMKLAVKACNELDLPVYIHFGQLWGRPKTPKYKVDVDKVLSDTVKILRPGDILAHPFTRHPGGFVNSKGKLHPIVKRALDKGLKLDVGHGSHF
;
A
#
# COMPACT_ATOMS: atom_id res chain seq x y z
N MET A 1 -34.27 33.33 -18.70
CA MET A 1 -34.26 32.49 -17.49
C MET A 1 -32.91 31.79 -17.43
N ASP A 2 -31.94 32.35 -16.72
CA ASP A 2 -30.67 31.66 -16.48
C ASP A 2 -30.94 30.53 -15.48
N GLY A 3 -31.27 29.36 -16.01
CA GLY A 3 -31.52 28.16 -15.22
C GLY A 3 -30.30 27.87 -14.35
N LYS A 4 -30.49 27.93 -13.03
CA LYS A 4 -29.44 27.73 -12.03
C LYS A 4 -28.71 26.43 -12.32
N LYS A 5 -27.47 26.52 -12.81
CA LYS A 5 -26.65 25.34 -13.11
C LYS A 5 -26.32 24.63 -11.79
N LEU A 6 -26.81 23.41 -11.65
CA LEU A 6 -26.70 22.56 -10.47
C LEU A 6 -25.35 21.84 -10.41
N TYR A 7 -24.67 21.66 -11.54
CA TYR A 7 -23.42 20.91 -11.65
C TYR A 7 -22.38 21.67 -12.49
N ASP A 8 -21.10 21.50 -12.18
CA ASP A 8 -20.00 21.99 -13.00
C ASP A 8 -19.76 21.05 -14.19
N ILE A 9 -19.71 19.74 -13.93
CA ILE A 9 -19.53 18.70 -14.94
C ILE A 9 -20.59 17.63 -14.71
N VAL A 10 -21.16 17.11 -15.79
CA VAL A 10 -21.89 15.84 -15.77
C VAL A 10 -21.27 14.88 -16.77
N LEU A 11 -20.86 13.69 -16.29
CA LEU A 11 -20.56 12.55 -17.14
C LEU A 11 -21.88 11.90 -17.54
N LYS A 12 -22.18 11.77 -18.83
CA LYS A 12 -23.48 11.32 -19.35
C LYS A 12 -23.44 9.87 -19.84
N GLY A 13 -24.37 9.05 -19.35
CA GLY A 13 -24.72 7.73 -19.89
C GLY A 13 -23.65 6.65 -19.77
N GLY A 14 -22.74 6.76 -18.80
CA GLY A 14 -21.68 5.77 -18.58
C GLY A 14 -22.18 4.56 -17.80
N ARG A 15 -21.52 3.40 -17.96
CA ARG A 15 -21.72 2.26 -17.06
C ARG A 15 -20.96 2.52 -15.77
N VAL A 16 -21.67 3.02 -14.75
CA VAL A 16 -21.13 3.27 -13.43
C VAL A 16 -21.03 1.95 -12.67
N ILE A 17 -19.86 1.68 -12.07
CA ILE A 17 -19.65 0.54 -11.17
C ILE A 17 -19.04 1.07 -9.88
N ASP A 18 -19.85 1.13 -8.82
CA ASP A 18 -19.44 1.50 -7.46
C ASP A 18 -19.90 0.41 -6.47
N PRO A 19 -19.03 -0.56 -6.16
CA PRO A 19 -19.35 -1.63 -5.22
C PRO A 19 -19.64 -1.14 -3.80
N ALA A 20 -19.02 -0.03 -3.37
CA ALA A 20 -19.22 0.49 -2.01
C ALA A 20 -20.64 1.01 -1.79
N GLN A 21 -21.30 1.45 -2.87
CA GLN A 21 -22.70 1.87 -2.86
C GLN A 21 -23.65 0.84 -3.49
N SER A 22 -23.14 -0.33 -3.89
CA SER A 22 -23.89 -1.34 -4.65
C SER A 22 -24.55 -0.79 -5.93
N ILE A 23 -23.85 0.12 -6.63
CA ILE A 23 -24.31 0.70 -7.89
C ILE A 23 -23.64 -0.02 -9.06
N GLU A 24 -24.46 -0.59 -9.93
CA GLU A 24 -24.03 -1.06 -11.25
C GLU A 24 -25.10 -0.75 -12.28
N GLY A 25 -24.80 0.10 -13.27
CA GLY A 25 -25.78 0.43 -14.31
C GLY A 25 -25.42 1.64 -15.16
N ILE A 26 -26.27 1.96 -16.13
CA ILE A 26 -26.12 3.15 -16.96
C ILE A 26 -26.63 4.36 -16.19
N CYS A 27 -25.74 5.29 -15.86
CA CYS A 27 -26.05 6.47 -15.07
C CYS A 27 -25.30 7.70 -15.58
N ASP A 28 -25.73 8.87 -15.11
CA ASP A 28 -24.95 10.09 -15.16
C ASP A 28 -24.29 10.35 -13.81
N VAL A 29 -23.10 10.96 -13.84
CA VAL A 29 -22.38 11.38 -12.63
C VAL A 29 -22.22 12.90 -12.64
N GLY A 30 -22.87 13.57 -11.70
CA GLY A 30 -22.82 15.02 -11.52
C GLY A 30 -21.75 15.43 -10.53
N ILE A 31 -20.89 16.36 -10.95
CA ILE A 31 -19.77 16.91 -10.17
C ILE A 31 -20.04 18.39 -9.91
N LYS A 32 -19.86 18.81 -8.66
CA LYS A 32 -19.97 20.20 -8.22
C LYS A 32 -18.88 20.51 -7.20
N ASP A 33 -18.17 21.63 -7.40
CA ASP A 33 -17.11 22.11 -6.49
C ASP A 33 -16.07 21.02 -6.18
N GLY A 34 -15.70 20.23 -7.20
CA GLY A 34 -14.74 19.13 -7.11
C GLY A 34 -15.25 17.86 -6.39
N LYS A 35 -16.54 17.78 -6.05
CA LYS A 35 -17.15 16.63 -5.36
C LYS A 35 -18.25 15.98 -6.20
N ILE A 36 -18.46 14.68 -5.99
CA ILE A 36 -19.62 13.98 -6.55
C ILE A 36 -20.89 14.49 -5.85
N ALA A 37 -21.78 15.09 -6.61
CA ALA A 37 -23.03 15.68 -6.12
C ALA A 37 -24.25 14.79 -6.38
N ALA A 38 -24.22 13.96 -7.41
CA ALA A 38 -25.28 12.99 -7.70
C ALA A 38 -24.79 11.87 -8.63
N VAL A 39 -25.33 10.67 -8.44
CA VAL A 39 -25.23 9.54 -9.39
C VAL A 39 -26.65 9.08 -9.68
N LYS A 40 -27.18 9.39 -10.87
CA LYS A 40 -28.54 9.02 -11.28
C LYS A 40 -28.72 9.15 -12.79
N THR A 41 -29.84 8.68 -13.32
CA THR A 41 -30.18 8.86 -14.73
C THR A 41 -30.66 10.29 -15.03
N ASP A 42 -30.39 10.73 -16.25
CA ASP A 42 -30.89 11.96 -16.85
C ASP A 42 -30.66 13.27 -16.06
N LEU A 43 -29.45 13.46 -15.57
CA LEU A 43 -29.01 14.71 -14.94
C LEU A 43 -29.11 15.91 -15.90
N LYS A 44 -29.66 17.03 -15.40
CA LYS A 44 -29.83 18.32 -16.09
C LYS A 44 -29.13 19.45 -15.34
N GLY A 45 -28.95 20.59 -16.01
CA GLY A 45 -28.43 21.81 -15.38
C GLY A 45 -26.92 21.79 -15.13
N SER A 46 -26.12 21.21 -16.02
CA SER A 46 -24.66 21.23 -15.93
C SER A 46 -24.04 22.43 -16.66
N LYS A 47 -22.87 22.90 -16.21
CA LYS A 47 -22.03 23.84 -16.99
C LYS A 47 -21.37 23.15 -18.17
N LYS A 48 -20.97 21.89 -18.00
CA LYS A 48 -20.33 21.05 -19.02
C LYS A 48 -20.91 19.63 -18.98
N ASN A 49 -21.20 19.07 -20.15
CA ASN A 49 -21.51 17.65 -20.30
C ASN A 49 -20.34 16.94 -20.99
N ILE A 50 -20.04 15.72 -20.53
CA ILE A 50 -19.06 14.82 -21.16
C ILE A 50 -19.79 13.52 -21.45
N ASP A 51 -19.92 13.16 -22.73
CA ASP A 51 -20.53 11.90 -23.13
C ASP A 51 -19.56 10.74 -22.90
N VAL A 52 -19.98 9.79 -22.07
CA VAL A 52 -19.21 8.59 -21.72
C VAL A 52 -20.00 7.31 -22.01
N ARG A 53 -20.99 7.37 -22.92
CA ARG A 53 -21.71 6.17 -23.38
C ARG A 53 -20.75 5.14 -23.95
N GLY A 54 -21.02 3.87 -23.63
CA GLY A 54 -20.16 2.74 -24.00
C GLY A 54 -18.85 2.64 -23.20
N LYS A 55 -18.62 3.52 -22.21
CA LYS A 55 -17.44 3.49 -21.34
C LYS A 55 -17.80 3.11 -19.91
N LEU A 56 -16.81 2.62 -19.18
CA LEU A 56 -16.88 2.42 -17.74
C LEU A 56 -16.64 3.75 -17.01
N VAL A 57 -17.38 3.94 -15.91
CA VAL A 57 -17.15 5.03 -14.96
C VAL A 57 -16.97 4.37 -13.60
N LEU A 58 -15.75 4.46 -13.06
CA LEU A 58 -15.36 3.85 -11.80
C LEU A 58 -15.05 4.95 -10.78
N PRO A 59 -15.19 4.69 -9.47
CA PRO A 59 -14.42 5.42 -8.47
C PRO A 59 -12.95 5.45 -8.89
N GLY A 60 -12.27 6.55 -8.58
CA GLY A 60 -10.83 6.64 -8.85
C GLY A 60 -10.09 5.46 -8.22
N LEU A 61 -9.32 4.72 -9.01
CA LEU A 61 -8.65 3.53 -8.52
C LEU A 61 -7.61 3.91 -7.46
N ILE A 62 -7.41 3.00 -6.50
CA ILE A 62 -6.43 3.10 -5.43
C ILE A 62 -5.47 1.93 -5.58
N ASP A 63 -4.19 2.22 -5.81
CA ASP A 63 -3.15 1.22 -5.72
C ASP A 63 -2.55 1.25 -4.31
N SER A 64 -2.82 0.19 -3.55
CA SER A 64 -2.34 0.06 -2.17
C SER A 64 -0.87 -0.34 -2.08
N HIS A 65 -0.20 -0.69 -3.18
CA HIS A 65 1.18 -1.13 -3.17
C HIS A 65 1.98 -0.59 -4.34
N ALA A 66 2.46 0.64 -4.19
CA ALA A 66 3.38 1.25 -5.14
C ALA A 66 4.74 1.54 -4.51
N HIS A 67 5.75 1.77 -5.35
CA HIS A 67 7.04 2.34 -4.95
C HIS A 67 7.27 3.57 -5.80
N VAL A 68 7.05 4.75 -5.22
CA VAL A 68 7.01 6.02 -5.96
C VAL A 68 7.90 7.09 -5.36
N PHE A 69 8.77 6.73 -4.42
CA PHE A 69 9.85 7.60 -3.98
C PHE A 69 10.97 7.69 -5.03
N GLN A 70 10.62 8.27 -6.17
CA GLN A 70 11.45 8.39 -7.37
C GLN A 70 12.82 8.97 -7.04
N HIS A 71 13.86 8.42 -7.67
CA HIS A 71 15.29 8.78 -7.51
C HIS A 71 15.91 8.50 -6.13
N VAL A 72 15.10 8.24 -5.11
CA VAL A 72 15.57 7.93 -3.75
C VAL A 72 15.57 6.43 -3.53
N SER A 73 14.47 5.73 -3.80
CA SER A 73 14.37 4.27 -3.67
C SER A 73 15.13 3.48 -4.76
N GLY A 74 16.10 4.09 -5.44
CA GLY A 74 16.86 3.44 -6.49
C GLY A 74 16.02 3.11 -7.73
N ARG A 75 16.34 1.99 -8.38
CA ARG A 75 15.77 1.62 -9.70
C ARG A 75 14.28 1.28 -9.72
N PHE A 76 13.67 1.08 -8.55
CA PHE A 76 12.26 0.69 -8.43
C PHE A 76 11.35 1.82 -7.94
N GLY A 77 11.90 2.99 -7.59
CA GLY A 77 11.12 4.18 -7.31
C GLY A 77 10.63 4.82 -8.60
N LEU A 78 9.33 4.71 -8.88
CA LEU A 78 8.71 5.22 -10.10
C LEU A 78 8.21 6.65 -9.95
N ASP A 79 7.99 7.31 -11.08
CA ASP A 79 7.25 8.58 -11.14
C ASP A 79 5.78 8.33 -10.68
N PRO A 80 5.28 9.10 -9.69
CA PRO A 80 3.92 8.91 -9.17
C PRO A 80 2.82 9.14 -10.20
N ASP A 81 2.95 10.09 -11.12
CA ASP A 81 1.90 10.36 -12.09
C ASP A 81 1.89 9.35 -13.23
N MET A 82 3.05 8.78 -13.56
CA MET A 82 3.15 7.64 -14.47
C MET A 82 2.44 6.40 -13.93
N ALA A 83 2.67 6.02 -12.68
CA ALA A 83 2.00 4.86 -12.05
C ALA A 83 0.57 5.19 -11.59
N GLY A 84 0.30 6.47 -11.35
CA GLY A 84 -0.96 6.99 -10.82
C GLY A 84 -1.91 7.43 -11.93
N VAL A 85 -2.14 8.74 -12.00
CA VAL A 85 -3.27 9.32 -12.76
C VAL A 85 -3.20 8.99 -14.25
N ARG A 86 -2.00 8.83 -14.83
CA ARG A 86 -1.82 8.46 -16.24
C ARG A 86 -2.18 7.00 -16.53
N SER A 87 -2.34 6.18 -15.49
CA SER A 87 -2.79 4.78 -15.56
C SER A 87 -4.22 4.59 -15.03
N GLY A 88 -4.95 5.66 -14.75
CA GLY A 88 -6.31 5.59 -14.19
C GLY A 88 -6.34 5.38 -12.67
N VAL A 89 -5.20 5.47 -12.00
CA VAL A 89 -5.07 5.36 -10.54
C VAL A 89 -5.02 6.75 -9.94
N THR A 90 -6.01 7.11 -9.12
CA THR A 90 -6.07 8.46 -8.53
C THR A 90 -5.30 8.56 -7.23
N THR A 91 -5.11 7.44 -6.53
CA THR A 91 -4.40 7.38 -5.25
C THR A 91 -3.40 6.25 -5.24
N LEU A 92 -2.17 6.56 -4.87
CA LEU A 92 -1.06 5.62 -4.69
C LEU A 92 -0.69 5.55 -3.21
N VAL A 93 -0.31 4.37 -2.75
CA VAL A 93 0.27 4.18 -1.42
C VAL A 93 1.69 3.64 -1.57
N ASP A 94 2.68 4.48 -1.27
CA ASP A 94 4.08 4.09 -1.25
C ASP A 94 4.36 3.09 -0.12
N GLN A 95 5.06 2.00 -0.44
CA GLN A 95 5.29 0.88 0.48
C GLN A 95 6.72 0.85 1.02
N GLY A 96 7.00 1.72 2.00
CA GLY A 96 8.25 1.74 2.74
C GLY A 96 9.42 2.42 2.03
N GLY A 97 9.16 3.27 1.04
CA GLY A 97 10.14 4.17 0.46
C GLY A 97 10.65 5.17 1.49
N PRO A 98 9.81 6.09 2.01
CA PRO A 98 10.25 7.08 2.99
C PRO A 98 10.41 6.49 4.39
N SER A 99 11.33 7.06 5.16
CA SER A 99 11.58 6.75 6.57
C SER A 99 11.48 8.00 7.42
N CYS A 100 11.75 7.86 8.73
CA CYS A 100 11.86 8.99 9.64
C CYS A 100 12.92 10.04 9.24
N MET A 101 13.91 9.67 8.42
CA MET A 101 14.94 10.61 7.95
C MET A 101 14.58 11.27 6.62
N THR A 102 13.81 10.59 5.78
CA THR A 102 13.60 11.00 4.37
C THR A 102 12.17 11.44 4.08
N PHE A 103 11.25 11.36 5.04
CA PHE A 103 9.86 11.80 4.87
C PHE A 103 9.73 13.26 4.40
N PRO A 104 10.51 14.24 4.90
CA PRO A 104 10.44 15.61 4.39
C PRO A 104 10.73 15.70 2.89
N ALA A 105 11.69 14.92 2.39
CA ALA A 105 11.99 14.85 0.97
C ALA A 105 10.88 14.15 0.17
N PHE A 106 10.28 13.09 0.72
CA PHE A 106 9.11 12.45 0.10
C PHE A 106 7.93 13.41 -0.03
N ARG A 107 7.59 14.14 1.03
CA ARG A 107 6.56 15.19 0.96
C ARG A 107 6.91 16.22 -0.11
N LYS A 108 8.12 16.78 -0.05
CA LYS A 108 8.50 17.94 -0.86
C LYS A 108 8.64 17.62 -2.35
N TYR A 109 9.24 16.48 -2.67
CA TYR A 109 9.66 16.17 -4.03
C TYR A 109 8.77 15.13 -4.72
N ILE A 110 7.96 14.39 -3.96
CA ILE A 110 7.06 13.37 -4.51
C ILE A 110 5.61 13.81 -4.35
N VAL A 111 5.17 14.05 -3.12
CA VAL A 111 3.73 14.29 -2.84
C VAL A 111 3.26 15.64 -3.36
N GLU A 112 3.94 16.74 -3.01
CA GLU A 112 3.55 18.11 -3.39
C GLU A 112 3.45 18.34 -4.92
N PRO A 113 4.41 17.88 -5.75
CA PRO A 113 4.34 18.13 -7.20
C PRO A 113 3.43 17.15 -7.96
N SER A 114 2.98 16.06 -7.34
CA SER A 114 2.17 15.04 -8.03
C SER A 114 0.73 15.48 -8.24
N ALA A 115 0.17 15.20 -9.43
CA ALA A 115 -1.26 15.31 -9.64
C ALA A 115 -2.03 14.16 -8.95
N SER A 116 -1.39 12.99 -8.85
CA SER A 116 -1.89 11.82 -8.13
C SER A 116 -1.86 12.05 -6.62
N ARG A 117 -2.86 11.56 -5.89
CA ARG A 117 -2.79 11.54 -4.44
C ARG A 117 -1.79 10.48 -3.98
N VAL A 118 -0.78 10.88 -3.24
CA VAL A 118 0.24 9.95 -2.74
C VAL A 118 0.19 9.86 -1.21
N LEU A 119 0.06 8.63 -0.70
CA LEU A 119 0.11 8.27 0.72
C LEU A 119 1.30 7.32 0.96
N ALA A 120 1.59 6.99 2.22
CA ALA A 120 2.68 6.05 2.51
C ALA A 120 2.40 5.12 3.71
N PHE A 121 2.87 3.88 3.59
CA PHE A 121 3.34 3.12 4.73
C PHE A 121 4.79 3.50 4.97
N ILE A 122 5.07 4.24 6.05
CA ILE A 122 6.44 4.66 6.37
C ILE A 122 7.30 3.44 6.69
N SER A 123 8.54 3.43 6.22
CA SER A 123 9.48 2.36 6.52
C SER A 123 9.78 2.29 8.01
N ILE A 124 9.83 1.09 8.58
CA ILE A 124 10.36 0.90 9.94
C ILE A 124 11.88 1.13 10.00
N TYR A 125 12.57 0.94 8.87
CA TYR A 125 14.01 1.09 8.78
C TYR A 125 14.37 2.57 8.58
N VAL A 126 15.33 3.08 9.33
CA VAL A 126 15.77 4.49 9.24
C VAL A 126 16.31 4.83 7.86
N VAL A 127 16.86 3.84 7.16
CA VAL A 127 17.36 3.99 5.79
C VAL A 127 16.23 4.15 4.76
N GLY A 128 14.99 3.77 5.06
CA GLY A 128 13.90 3.75 4.07
C GLY A 128 14.07 2.61 3.07
N GLY A 129 13.59 2.81 1.84
CA GLY A 129 13.71 1.87 0.74
C GLY A 129 14.92 2.11 -0.17
N LEU A 130 16.02 2.71 0.32
CA LEU A 130 17.19 3.02 -0.50
C LEU A 130 17.85 1.74 -1.02
N GLU A 131 17.67 1.43 -2.31
CA GLU A 131 18.25 0.25 -2.98
C GLU A 131 18.00 -1.04 -2.17
N GLY A 132 16.75 -1.20 -1.71
CA GLY A 132 16.31 -2.10 -0.64
C GLY A 132 16.75 -3.56 -0.70
N HIS A 133 17.20 -4.03 -1.86
CA HIS A 133 17.61 -5.41 -2.10
C HIS A 133 19.10 -5.67 -1.84
N TYR A 134 19.96 -4.65 -1.82
CA TYR A 134 21.41 -4.85 -1.92
C TYR A 134 22.13 -4.88 -0.57
N TYR A 135 21.64 -4.15 0.43
CA TYR A 135 22.37 -3.88 1.67
C TYR A 135 21.64 -4.39 2.92
N PRO A 136 21.50 -5.71 3.11
CA PRO A 136 20.67 -6.29 4.17
C PRO A 136 21.06 -5.87 5.60
N TYR A 137 22.29 -5.41 5.82
CA TYR A 137 22.74 -4.92 7.13
C TYR A 137 22.09 -3.58 7.52
N LEU A 138 21.64 -2.78 6.55
CA LEU A 138 20.88 -1.54 6.82
C LEU A 138 19.44 -1.82 7.28
N TYR A 139 18.99 -3.07 7.12
CA TYR A 139 17.65 -3.56 7.45
C TYR A 139 17.66 -4.50 8.67
N ALA A 140 18.70 -4.38 9.49
CA ALA A 140 18.83 -5.08 10.77
C ALA A 140 18.03 -4.38 11.88
N PRO A 141 17.82 -5.02 13.05
CA PRO A 141 17.20 -4.37 14.21
C PRO A 141 17.90 -3.07 14.63
N GLU A 142 19.21 -2.96 14.46
CA GLU A 142 20.00 -1.76 14.75
C GLU A 142 19.72 -0.61 13.78
N GLY A 143 19.19 -0.92 12.58
CA GLY A 143 18.72 0.04 11.59
C GLY A 143 17.29 0.53 11.84
N VAL A 144 16.72 0.29 13.02
CA VAL A 144 15.35 0.69 13.39
C VAL A 144 15.38 1.63 14.59
N ASP A 145 14.71 2.78 14.45
CA ASP A 145 14.42 3.68 15.57
C ASP A 145 12.90 3.87 15.68
N VAL A 146 12.29 3.12 16.60
CA VAL A 146 10.84 3.17 16.87
C VAL A 146 10.39 4.58 17.25
N LYS A 147 11.14 5.29 18.08
CA LYS A 147 10.74 6.62 18.58
C LYS A 147 10.78 7.65 17.45
N ALA A 148 11.83 7.63 16.64
CA ALA A 148 11.95 8.52 15.49
C ALA A 148 10.88 8.22 14.43
N THR A 149 10.59 6.95 14.14
CA THR A 149 9.54 6.55 13.20
C THR A 149 8.15 6.96 13.67
N VAL A 150 7.82 6.76 14.96
CA VAL A 150 6.54 7.21 15.54
C VAL A 150 6.41 8.73 15.47
N ARG A 151 7.48 9.48 15.81
CA ARG A 151 7.48 10.95 15.71
C ARG A 151 7.22 11.41 14.27
N ALA A 152 8.00 10.89 13.30
CA ALA A 152 7.85 11.26 11.90
C ALA A 152 6.47 10.90 11.35
N ALA A 153 5.90 9.77 11.75
CA ALA A 153 4.55 9.38 11.37
C ALA A 153 3.48 10.35 11.90
N ARG A 154 3.59 10.80 13.16
CA ARG A 154 2.67 11.78 13.75
C ARG A 154 2.78 13.15 13.09
N GLU A 155 4.00 13.60 12.80
CA GLU A 155 4.26 14.86 12.08
C GLU A 155 3.72 14.85 10.64
N ASN A 156 3.45 13.66 10.08
CA ASN A 156 2.95 13.47 8.72
C ASN A 156 1.64 12.66 8.69
N ALA A 157 0.78 12.82 9.70
CA ALA A 157 -0.46 12.05 9.86
C ALA A 157 -1.46 12.23 8.69
N ASP A 158 -1.36 13.33 7.94
CA ASP A 158 -2.11 13.57 6.71
C ASP A 158 -1.74 12.56 5.59
N LEU A 159 -0.52 12.03 5.59
CA LEU A 159 0.00 11.14 4.53
C LEU A 159 0.25 9.70 4.99
N VAL A 160 0.62 9.48 6.25
CA VAL A 160 0.98 8.15 6.75
C VAL A 160 -0.25 7.31 7.05
N ARG A 161 -0.28 6.07 6.56
CA ARG A 161 -1.37 5.10 6.74
C ARG A 161 -0.95 3.80 7.43
N GLY A 162 0.32 3.67 7.78
CA GLY A 162 0.85 2.56 8.57
C GLY A 162 2.36 2.45 8.45
N ILE A 163 2.90 1.32 8.90
CA ILE A 163 4.34 1.04 8.84
C ILE A 163 4.61 -0.19 7.97
N LYS A 164 5.62 -0.11 7.11
CA LYS A 164 6.08 -1.21 6.27
C LYS A 164 7.15 -2.04 6.98
N SER A 165 7.02 -3.36 6.94
CA SER A 165 8.06 -4.32 7.36
C SER A 165 8.05 -5.57 6.49
N HIS A 166 9.02 -6.48 6.70
CA HIS A 166 9.26 -7.65 5.84
C HIS A 166 9.33 -8.93 6.66
N ALA A 167 8.55 -9.92 6.26
CA ALA A 167 8.55 -11.30 6.71
C ALA A 167 9.11 -12.19 5.58
N GLU A 168 10.36 -11.95 5.22
CA GLU A 168 11.03 -12.64 4.12
C GLU A 168 12.17 -13.53 4.63
N ILE A 169 12.50 -14.60 3.90
CA ILE A 169 13.35 -15.69 4.41
C ILE A 169 14.73 -15.21 4.86
N GLY A 170 15.40 -14.34 4.09
CA GLY A 170 16.76 -13.88 4.40
C GLY A 170 16.83 -13.12 5.73
N GLY A 171 15.82 -12.30 6.00
CA GLY A 171 15.64 -11.50 7.20
C GLY A 171 15.26 -12.36 8.38
N PHE A 172 14.39 -13.36 8.18
CA PHE A 172 14.09 -14.36 9.21
C PHE A 172 15.35 -15.11 9.67
N GLU A 173 16.22 -15.52 8.75
CA GLU A 173 17.45 -16.23 9.10
C GLU A 173 18.50 -15.36 9.78
N ARG A 174 18.47 -14.04 9.55
CA ARG A 174 19.38 -13.08 10.18
C ARG A 174 18.87 -12.56 11.52
N TRP A 175 17.58 -12.22 11.60
CA TRP A 175 17.02 -11.41 12.69
C TRP A 175 15.73 -12.02 13.29
N GLY A 176 15.25 -13.16 12.78
CA GLY A 176 14.02 -13.77 13.26
C GLY A 176 12.83 -12.82 13.18
N LEU A 177 12.14 -12.62 14.31
CA LEU A 177 10.99 -11.71 14.41
C LEU A 177 11.35 -10.30 14.89
N ASP A 178 12.63 -10.02 15.15
CA ASP A 178 13.03 -8.85 15.95
C ASP A 178 12.59 -7.53 15.29
N VAL A 179 12.84 -7.37 14.00
CA VAL A 179 12.41 -6.17 13.24
C VAL A 179 10.89 -6.04 13.19
N MET A 180 10.17 -7.13 12.95
CA MET A 180 8.69 -7.08 12.87
C MET A 180 8.08 -6.72 14.23
N LYS A 181 8.65 -7.20 15.35
CA LYS A 181 8.21 -6.81 16.69
C LYS A 181 8.42 -5.32 16.96
N LEU A 182 9.51 -4.73 16.45
CA LEU A 182 9.72 -3.28 16.51
C LEU A 182 8.71 -2.50 15.66
N ALA A 183 8.38 -3.00 14.46
CA ALA A 183 7.34 -2.42 13.61
C ALA A 183 5.96 -2.48 14.28
N VAL A 184 5.57 -3.64 14.83
CA VAL A 184 4.33 -3.83 15.58
C VAL A 184 4.26 -2.90 16.79
N LYS A 185 5.37 -2.75 17.51
CA LYS A 185 5.45 -1.78 18.63
C LYS A 185 5.13 -0.37 18.17
N ALA A 186 5.78 0.10 17.10
CA ALA A 186 5.52 1.43 16.54
C ALA A 186 4.06 1.60 16.07
N CYS A 187 3.49 0.58 15.43
CA CYS A 187 2.09 0.56 15.00
C CYS A 187 1.11 0.63 16.17
N ASN A 188 1.38 -0.07 17.28
CA ASN A 188 0.58 0.01 18.49
C ASN A 188 0.61 1.41 19.12
N GLU A 189 1.75 2.10 19.09
CA GLU A 189 1.88 3.48 19.58
C GLU A 189 1.18 4.53 18.69
N LEU A 190 0.99 4.24 17.41
CA LEU A 190 0.33 5.11 16.43
C LEU A 190 -1.16 4.81 16.23
N ASP A 191 -1.60 3.66 16.72
CA ASP A 191 -2.85 3.03 16.33
C ASP A 191 -3.05 2.93 14.80
N LEU A 192 -1.99 2.48 14.10
CA LEU A 192 -2.01 2.24 12.66
C LEU A 192 -1.67 0.78 12.35
N PRO A 193 -2.03 0.25 11.17
CA PRO A 193 -1.68 -1.12 10.77
C PRO A 193 -0.20 -1.27 10.41
N VAL A 194 0.36 -2.47 10.60
CA VAL A 194 1.60 -2.87 9.94
C VAL A 194 1.28 -3.58 8.63
N TYR A 195 2.08 -3.28 7.60
CA TYR A 195 2.05 -3.94 6.30
C TYR A 195 3.26 -4.86 6.17
N ILE A 196 3.01 -6.16 6.06
CA ILE A 196 4.06 -7.18 6.03
C ILE A 196 4.22 -7.77 4.63
N HIS A 197 5.41 -7.57 4.08
CA HIS A 197 5.86 -8.19 2.85
C HIS A 197 6.31 -9.64 3.07
N PHE A 198 5.73 -10.61 2.36
CA PHE A 198 6.22 -11.99 2.29
C PHE A 198 6.97 -12.27 1.00
N GLY A 199 7.83 -13.28 1.02
CA GLY A 199 8.59 -13.75 -0.14
C GLY A 199 10.09 -13.84 0.18
N GLN A 200 10.91 -13.50 -0.80
CA GLN A 200 12.35 -13.39 -0.63
C GLN A 200 12.85 -12.07 -1.20
N LEU A 201 13.34 -11.20 -0.32
CA LEU A 201 13.91 -9.91 -0.66
C LEU A 201 15.44 -9.95 -0.62
N TRP A 202 15.99 -10.60 0.41
CA TRP A 202 17.42 -10.72 0.61
C TRP A 202 17.90 -12.15 0.38
N GLY A 203 19.12 -12.26 -0.14
CA GLY A 203 19.81 -13.54 -0.20
C GLY A 203 19.99 -14.12 1.22
N ARG A 204 19.76 -15.43 1.35
CA ARG A 204 19.98 -16.17 2.60
C ARG A 204 21.44 -15.97 3.07
N PRO A 205 21.68 -15.67 4.36
CA PRO A 205 23.03 -15.52 4.89
C PRO A 205 23.85 -16.81 4.75
N LYS A 206 25.15 -16.70 4.47
CA LYS A 206 26.09 -17.84 4.53
C LYS A 206 26.10 -18.50 5.91
N THR A 207 25.99 -17.68 6.96
CA THR A 207 25.94 -18.12 8.36
C THR A 207 24.66 -17.58 9.00
N PRO A 208 23.55 -18.35 8.98
CA PRO A 208 22.29 -17.90 9.57
C PRO A 208 22.40 -17.84 11.10
N LYS A 209 21.88 -16.77 11.69
CA LYS A 209 21.75 -16.63 13.16
C LYS A 209 20.61 -17.48 13.69
N TYR A 210 19.54 -17.62 12.90
CA TYR A 210 18.37 -18.41 13.23
C TYR A 210 18.18 -19.52 12.21
N LYS A 211 17.94 -20.75 12.69
CA LYS A 211 17.48 -21.85 11.83
C LYS A 211 16.00 -21.67 11.58
N VAL A 212 15.63 -21.45 10.32
CA VAL A 212 14.26 -21.13 9.93
C VAL A 212 13.63 -22.30 9.18
N ASP A 213 12.50 -22.77 9.71
CA ASP A 213 11.56 -23.58 8.94
C ASP A 213 10.70 -22.64 8.10
N VAL A 214 10.88 -22.69 6.78
CA VAL A 214 10.17 -21.81 5.84
C VAL A 214 8.66 -21.95 5.96
N ASP A 215 8.14 -23.14 6.27
CA ASP A 215 6.69 -23.34 6.42
C ASP A 215 6.13 -22.72 7.70
N LYS A 216 6.98 -22.30 8.64
CA LYS A 216 6.55 -21.62 9.86
C LYS A 216 6.57 -20.10 9.76
N VAL A 217 7.24 -19.52 8.78
CA VAL A 217 7.37 -18.06 8.59
C VAL A 217 6.01 -17.36 8.69
N LEU A 218 5.04 -17.74 7.85
CA LEU A 218 3.70 -17.17 7.89
C LEU A 218 3.02 -17.35 9.25
N SER A 219 3.10 -18.56 9.83
CA SER A 219 2.46 -18.85 11.10
C SER A 219 3.07 -18.07 12.28
N ASP A 220 4.38 -17.85 12.27
CA ASP A 220 5.09 -17.11 13.30
C ASP A 220 4.85 -15.61 13.17
N THR A 221 4.78 -15.09 11.95
CA THR A 221 4.38 -13.70 11.69
C THR A 221 2.94 -13.45 12.16
N VAL A 222 1.97 -14.31 11.80
CA VAL A 222 0.54 -14.11 12.18
C VAL A 222 0.32 -14.05 13.70
N LYS A 223 1.19 -14.67 14.51
CA LYS A 223 1.10 -14.64 15.98
C LYS A 223 1.27 -13.23 16.55
N ILE A 224 2.11 -12.39 15.93
CA ILE A 224 2.44 -11.06 16.47
C ILE A 224 1.58 -9.93 15.89
N LEU A 225 0.74 -10.22 14.89
CA LEU A 225 -0.13 -9.24 14.25
C LEU A 225 -1.48 -9.09 14.95
N ARG A 226 -2.16 -7.96 14.72
CA ARG A 226 -3.49 -7.63 15.26
C ARG A 226 -4.51 -7.41 14.14
N PRO A 227 -5.83 -7.44 14.42
CA PRO A 227 -6.85 -7.17 13.40
C PRO A 227 -6.56 -5.84 12.67
N GLY A 228 -6.70 -5.83 11.35
CA GLY A 228 -6.39 -4.68 10.50
C GLY A 228 -4.97 -4.67 9.90
N ASP A 229 -4.02 -5.42 10.47
CA ASP A 229 -2.68 -5.57 9.86
C ASP A 229 -2.77 -6.31 8.52
N ILE A 230 -1.85 -6.01 7.62
CA ILE A 230 -1.91 -6.39 6.22
C ILE A 230 -0.79 -7.38 5.89
N LEU A 231 -1.14 -8.49 5.26
CA LEU A 231 -0.22 -9.48 4.72
C LEU A 231 -0.19 -9.34 3.20
N ALA A 232 1.01 -9.22 2.61
CA ALA A 232 1.18 -8.99 1.19
C ALA A 232 1.82 -10.16 0.45
N HIS A 233 1.72 -10.13 -0.88
CA HIS A 233 2.31 -11.10 -1.80
C HIS A 233 1.84 -12.54 -1.54
N PRO A 234 0.52 -12.79 -1.42
CA PRO A 234 0.01 -14.14 -1.19
C PRO A 234 0.37 -15.14 -2.28
N PHE A 235 0.70 -14.65 -3.47
CA PHE A 235 1.06 -15.46 -4.64
C PHE A 235 2.55 -15.43 -4.96
N THR A 236 3.40 -15.07 -3.99
CA THR A 236 4.85 -15.18 -4.15
C THR A 236 5.25 -16.60 -4.54
N ARG A 237 6.19 -16.73 -5.46
CA ARG A 237 6.79 -18.02 -5.86
C ARG A 237 7.83 -18.52 -4.86
N HIS A 238 8.23 -17.67 -3.92
CA HIS A 238 9.28 -17.99 -2.96
C HIS A 238 8.72 -18.74 -1.74
N PRO A 239 9.53 -19.56 -1.05
CA PRO A 239 9.10 -20.18 0.19
C PRO A 239 8.77 -19.15 1.29
N GLY A 240 8.13 -19.59 2.38
CA GLY A 240 7.80 -18.70 3.49
C GLY A 240 6.52 -17.89 3.30
N GLY A 241 5.85 -18.01 2.15
CA GLY A 241 4.58 -17.36 1.87
C GLY A 241 3.35 -18.18 2.26
N PHE A 242 2.27 -17.99 1.49
CA PHE A 242 0.95 -18.56 1.76
C PHE A 242 0.80 -19.99 1.25
N VAL A 243 1.60 -20.38 0.28
CA VAL A 243 1.71 -21.74 -0.21
C VAL A 243 2.93 -22.37 0.43
N ASN A 244 2.75 -23.50 1.12
CA ASN A 244 3.83 -24.19 1.81
C ASN A 244 4.75 -24.94 0.83
N SER A 245 5.84 -25.48 1.35
CA SER A 245 6.84 -26.27 0.62
C SER A 245 6.28 -27.47 -0.16
N LYS A 246 5.06 -27.92 0.17
CA LYS A 246 4.35 -29.03 -0.50
C LYS A 246 3.33 -28.55 -1.54
N GLY A 247 3.31 -27.26 -1.87
CA GLY A 247 2.38 -26.69 -2.86
C GLY A 247 0.94 -26.55 -2.37
N LYS A 248 0.70 -26.60 -1.05
CA LYS A 248 -0.64 -26.45 -0.46
C LYS A 248 -0.80 -25.11 0.24
N LEU A 249 -1.98 -24.50 0.13
CA LEU A 249 -2.34 -23.31 0.90
C LEU A 249 -2.17 -23.60 2.40
N HIS A 250 -1.47 -22.72 3.11
CA HIS A 250 -1.20 -22.90 4.52
C HIS A 250 -2.51 -22.83 5.32
N PRO A 251 -2.78 -23.79 6.23
CA PRO A 251 -4.01 -23.79 7.05
C PRO A 251 -4.22 -22.54 7.92
N ILE A 252 -3.16 -21.76 8.17
CA ILE A 252 -3.23 -20.54 8.99
C ILE A 252 -3.90 -19.39 8.25
N VAL A 253 -3.97 -19.43 6.91
CA VAL A 253 -4.53 -18.34 6.10
C VAL A 253 -5.99 -18.06 6.47
N LYS A 254 -6.81 -19.11 6.60
CA LYS A 254 -8.20 -18.95 7.05
C LYS A 254 -8.27 -18.32 8.44
N ARG A 255 -7.45 -18.81 9.39
CA ARG A 255 -7.41 -18.26 10.76
C ARG A 255 -6.90 -16.81 10.80
N ALA A 256 -5.98 -16.43 9.92
CA ALA A 256 -5.49 -15.06 9.77
C ALA A 256 -6.62 -14.12 9.32
N LEU A 257 -7.39 -14.54 8.32
CA LEU A 257 -8.57 -13.80 7.84
C LEU A 257 -9.66 -13.70 8.90
N ASP A 258 -9.98 -14.80 9.59
CA ASP A 258 -10.96 -14.84 10.68
C ASP A 258 -10.54 -13.94 11.85
N LYS A 259 -9.23 -13.79 12.10
CA LYS A 259 -8.65 -12.84 13.06
C LYS A 259 -8.79 -11.38 12.61
N GLY A 260 -9.22 -11.11 11.39
CA GLY A 260 -9.38 -9.77 10.84
C GLY A 260 -8.13 -9.20 10.17
N LEU A 261 -7.12 -10.03 9.87
CA LEU A 261 -6.00 -9.62 9.03
C LEU A 261 -6.47 -9.37 7.60
N LYS A 262 -5.84 -8.40 6.93
CA LYS A 262 -6.13 -8.04 5.54
C LYS A 262 -5.10 -8.65 4.62
N LEU A 263 -5.50 -8.92 3.38
CA LEU A 263 -4.61 -9.38 2.34
C LEU A 263 -4.50 -8.32 1.26
N ASP A 264 -3.28 -8.12 0.79
CA ASP A 264 -3.01 -7.35 -0.42
C ASP A 264 -2.22 -8.21 -1.39
N VAL A 265 -2.62 -8.22 -2.66
CA VAL A 265 -1.93 -9.02 -3.68
C VAL A 265 -0.51 -8.50 -3.86
N GLY A 266 -0.34 -7.18 -3.95
CA GLY A 266 0.96 -6.54 -4.17
C GLY A 266 1.75 -7.15 -5.34
N HIS A 267 1.15 -7.30 -6.51
CA HIS A 267 1.84 -7.95 -7.63
C HIS A 267 3.12 -7.17 -8.02
N GLY A 268 4.27 -7.85 -8.13
CA GLY A 268 5.55 -7.22 -8.44
C GLY A 268 6.59 -8.20 -8.98
N SER A 269 7.58 -7.69 -9.72
CA SER A 269 8.55 -8.48 -10.50
C SER A 269 9.49 -9.38 -9.69
N HIS A 270 9.62 -9.15 -8.38
CA HIS A 270 10.62 -9.81 -7.54
C HIS A 270 10.05 -10.91 -6.62
N PHE A 271 8.74 -11.21 -6.68
CA PHE A 271 8.05 -11.95 -5.61
C PHE A 271 7.26 -13.15 -6.11
#